data_AF-A0A1I0KCQ7-F1
#
_entry.id   AF-A0A1I0KCQ7-F1
#
_cell.length_a   1.000
_cell.length_b   1.000
_cell.length_c   1.000
_cell.angle_alpha   90.00
_cell.angle_beta   90.00
_cell.angle_gamma   90.00
#
_symmetry.space_group_name_H-M   'P 1'
#
loop_
_entity.id
_entity.type
_entity.pdbx_description
1 polymer ?
#
loop_
_entity_poly.entity_id
_entity_poly.type
_entity_poly.pdbx_seq_one_letter_code
_entity_poly.pdbx_strand_id
1 'polypeptide(L)'
;MHNTCADKVPNNGFPGFDALINGKHFDAIQIRAGMLWEIKTDNFDTYSRALRDIVLGKQVPELRRERELARACGFNFRVGVRSAAHMAALEELEPTLDVVVMDWC
;
A
#
# COMPACT_ATOMS: atom_id res chain seq x y z
N MET A 1 -8.07 0.29 12.79
CA MET A 1 -8.44 -0.50 11.60
C MET A 1 -7.24 -0.74 10.70
N HIS A 2 -6.52 0.31 10.29
CA HIS A 2 -5.29 0.21 9.48
C HIS A 2 -4.31 -0.87 9.98
N ASN A 3 -3.83 -0.78 11.22
CA ASN A 3 -2.90 -1.77 11.78
C ASN A 3 -3.46 -3.20 11.73
N THR A 4 -4.76 -3.38 12.02
CA THR A 4 -5.40 -4.70 11.94
C THR A 4 -5.35 -5.30 10.53
N CYS A 5 -5.43 -4.47 9.49
CA CYS A 5 -5.33 -4.92 8.11
C CYS A 5 -3.88 -5.21 7.70
N ALA A 6 -2.94 -4.36 8.14
CA ALA A 6 -1.51 -4.52 7.93
C ALA A 6 -0.97 -5.79 8.61
N ASP A 7 -1.37 -6.03 9.86
CA ASP A 7 -0.99 -7.21 10.64
C ASP A 7 -1.48 -8.52 10.01
N LYS A 8 -2.57 -8.46 9.25
CA LYS A 8 -3.17 -9.60 8.56
C LYS A 8 -2.64 -9.85 7.15
N VAL A 9 -1.70 -9.03 6.66
CA VAL A 9 -1.02 -9.31 5.38
C VAL A 9 -0.49 -10.75 5.40
N PRO A 10 -0.80 -11.60 4.40
CA PRO A 10 -0.42 -13.00 4.42
C PRO A 10 1.10 -13.17 4.57
N ASN A 11 1.54 -14.00 5.52
CA ASN A 11 2.96 -14.20 5.82
C ASN A 11 3.72 -12.90 6.18
N ASN A 12 3.05 -11.93 6.83
CA ASN A 12 3.73 -10.77 7.39
C ASN A 12 4.81 -11.24 8.40
N GLY A 13 6.06 -10.87 8.16
CA GLY A 13 7.19 -11.19 9.01
C GLY A 13 7.32 -10.27 10.22
N PHE A 14 6.48 -9.24 10.32
CA PHE A 14 6.55 -8.25 11.39
C PHE A 14 5.16 -7.75 11.84
N PRO A 15 4.23 -8.63 12.26
CA PRO A 15 2.92 -8.19 12.75
C PRO A 15 3.02 -7.43 14.08
N GLY A 16 2.16 -6.44 14.27
CA GLY A 16 2.10 -5.54 15.42
C GLY A 16 2.98 -4.29 15.30
N PHE A 17 3.80 -4.20 14.26
CA PHE A 17 4.76 -3.12 14.03
C PHE A 17 5.00 -2.86 12.55
N ASP A 18 5.46 -1.67 12.21
CA ASP A 18 5.87 -1.35 10.85
C ASP A 18 7.34 -1.75 10.62
N ALA A 19 7.63 -2.32 9.46
CA ALA A 19 8.97 -2.71 9.06
C ALA A 19 9.82 -1.47 8.71
N LEU A 20 10.83 -1.18 9.54
CA LEU A 20 11.77 -0.08 9.29
C LEU A 20 12.86 -0.49 8.31
N ILE A 21 12.80 0.03 7.08
CA ILE A 21 13.78 -0.22 6.01
C ILE A 21 14.33 1.12 5.52
N ASN A 22 15.65 1.31 5.65
CA ASN A 22 16.36 2.52 5.21
C ASN A 22 15.68 3.84 5.67
N GLY A 23 15.22 3.87 6.93
CA GLY A 23 14.56 5.04 7.51
C GLY A 23 13.08 5.23 7.18
N LYS A 24 12.45 4.33 6.39
CA LYS A 24 10.99 4.32 6.15
C LYS A 24 10.32 3.15 6.87
N HIS A 25 9.16 3.42 7.47
CA HIS A 25 8.27 2.43 8.06
C HIS A 25 7.28 1.92 7.01
N PHE A 26 7.38 0.64 6.62
CA PHE A 26 6.42 -0.03 5.74
C PHE A 26 5.43 -0.84 6.58
N ASP A 27 4.16 -0.83 6.21
CA ASP A 27 3.07 -1.43 6.99
C ASP A 27 3.20 -2.95 7.16
N ALA A 28 3.83 -3.65 6.22
CA ALA A 28 4.14 -5.06 6.35
C ALA A 28 5.32 -5.50 5.47
N ILE A 29 5.87 -6.67 5.78
CA ILE A 29 6.96 -7.29 5.02
C ILE A 29 6.72 -8.79 4.83
N GLN A 30 6.88 -9.30 3.60
CA GLN A 30 6.96 -10.73 3.33
C GLN A 30 8.41 -11.09 3.03
N ILE A 31 9.17 -11.45 4.06
CA ILE A 31 10.63 -11.65 3.99
C ILE A 31 11.02 -12.63 2.86
N ARG A 32 10.35 -13.78 2.77
CA ARG A 32 10.67 -14.81 1.75
C ARG A 32 10.35 -14.37 0.32
N ALA A 33 9.31 -13.55 0.15
CA ALA A 33 8.92 -13.02 -1.15
C ALA A 33 9.71 -11.74 -1.52
N GLY A 34 10.49 -11.20 -0.57
CA GLY A 34 11.17 -9.92 -0.73
C GLY A 34 10.19 -8.79 -1.05
N MET A 35 9.02 -8.74 -0.39
CA MET A 35 7.95 -7.77 -0.67
C MET A 35 7.71 -6.86 0.53
N LEU A 36 7.74 -5.56 0.32
CA LEU A 36 7.28 -4.54 1.27
C LEU A 36 5.89 -4.06 0.89
N TRP A 37 5.10 -3.71 1.90
CA TRP A 37 3.70 -3.34 1.72
C TRP A 37 3.41 -1.95 2.26
N GLU A 38 2.45 -1.30 1.60
CA GLU A 38 1.77 -0.11 2.08
C GLU A 38 0.26 -0.35 2.00
N ILE A 39 -0.48 0.00 3.04
CA ILE A 39 -1.88 -0.38 3.23
C ILE A 39 -2.74 0.87 3.30
N LYS A 40 -3.70 0.98 2.37
CA LYS A 40 -4.69 2.07 2.35
C LYS A 40 -6.04 1.52 2.77
N THR A 41 -6.53 2.03 3.90
CA THR A 41 -7.80 1.59 4.50
C THR A 41 -8.96 2.57 4.28
N ASP A 42 -8.77 3.49 3.34
CA ASP A 42 -9.77 4.44 2.87
C ASP A 42 -11.08 3.76 2.48
N ASN A 43 -12.20 4.38 2.86
CA ASN A 43 -13.52 4.06 2.28
C ASN A 43 -13.66 4.77 0.93
N PHE A 44 -12.70 4.55 0.03
CA PHE A 44 -12.54 5.32 -1.21
C PHE A 44 -13.82 5.36 -2.07
N ASP A 45 -14.56 4.26 -2.09
CA ASP A 45 -15.83 4.13 -2.81
C ASP A 45 -16.89 5.12 -2.34
N THR A 46 -16.86 5.52 -1.06
CA THR A 46 -17.84 6.46 -0.49
C THR A 46 -17.43 7.92 -0.66
N TYR A 47 -16.21 8.19 -1.15
CA TYR A 47 -15.72 9.55 -1.31
C TYR A 47 -16.41 10.25 -2.48
N SER A 48 -16.66 11.55 -2.32
CA SER A 48 -17.02 12.42 -3.43
C SER A 48 -15.89 12.48 -4.44
N ARG A 49 -16.20 12.81 -5.71
CA ARG A 49 -15.18 12.96 -6.75
C ARG A 49 -14.02 13.88 -6.34
N ALA A 50 -14.36 15.05 -5.78
CA ALA A 50 -13.35 16.01 -5.33
C ALA A 50 -12.43 15.43 -4.23
N LEU A 51 -12.99 14.64 -3.30
CA LEU A 51 -12.16 13.99 -2.27
C LEU A 51 -11.28 12.88 -2.85
N ARG A 52 -11.78 12.10 -3.82
CA ARG A 52 -10.97 11.11 -4.55
C ARG A 52 -9.76 11.78 -5.22
N ASP A 53 -9.98 12.89 -5.91
CA ASP A 53 -8.91 13.63 -6.59
C ASP A 53 -7.84 14.12 -5.61
N ILE A 54 -8.25 14.65 -4.44
CA ILE A 54 -7.34 15.10 -3.38
C ILE A 54 -6.54 13.92 -2.79
N VAL A 55 -7.21 12.79 -2.52
CA VAL A 55 -6.57 11.60 -1.94
C VAL A 55 -5.56 11.01 -2.91
N LEU A 56 -5.94 10.80 -4.17
CA LEU A 56 -5.04 10.28 -5.21
C LEU A 56 -3.87 11.22 -5.47
N GLY A 57 -4.12 12.53 -5.49
CA GLY A 57 -3.08 13.55 -5.67
C GLY A 57 -1.97 13.50 -4.60
N LYS A 58 -2.27 12.98 -3.41
CA LYS A 58 -1.29 12.72 -2.34
C LYS A 58 -0.69 11.33 -2.43
N GLN A 59 -1.55 10.31 -2.56
CA GLN A 59 -1.11 8.92 -2.49
C GLN A 59 -0.19 8.53 -3.66
N VAL A 60 -0.48 8.95 -4.89
CA VAL A 60 0.33 8.56 -6.06
C VAL A 60 1.80 8.98 -5.92
N PRO A 61 2.15 10.25 -5.63
CA PRO A 61 3.55 10.64 -5.47
C PRO A 61 4.24 9.97 -4.27
N GLU A 62 3.52 9.74 -3.16
CA GLU A 62 4.05 9.02 -1.99
C GLU A 62 4.37 7.56 -2.33
N LEU A 63 3.42 6.84 -2.92
CA LEU A 63 3.57 5.44 -3.31
C LEU A 63 4.68 5.24 -4.35
N ARG A 64 4.84 6.18 -5.30
CA ARG A 64 5.99 6.21 -6.22
C ARG A 64 7.31 6.27 -5.47
N ARG A 65 7.44 7.22 -4.54
CA ARG A 65 8.66 7.38 -3.73
C ARG A 65 8.97 6.14 -2.92
N GLU A 66 7.96 5.57 -2.25
CA GLU A 66 8.12 4.40 -1.40
C GLU A 66 8.51 3.15 -2.20
N ARG A 67 7.94 2.98 -3.40
CA ARG A 67 8.35 1.92 -4.31
C ARG A 67 9.82 2.06 -4.68
N GLU A 68 10.28 3.25 -5.06
CA GLU A 68 11.69 3.45 -5.41
C GLU A 68 12.62 3.19 -4.21
N LEU A 69 12.20 3.56 -3.00
CA LEU A 69 12.93 3.23 -1.77
C LEU A 69 13.00 1.71 -1.51
N ALA A 70 11.88 1.00 -1.66
CA ALA A 70 11.83 -0.45 -1.53
C ALA A 70 12.77 -1.13 -2.54
N ARG A 71 12.69 -0.71 -3.81
CA ARG A 71 13.54 -1.23 -4.90
C ARG A 71 15.01 -0.96 -4.67
N ALA A 72 15.38 0.23 -4.21
CA ALA A 72 16.76 0.55 -3.86
C ALA A 72 17.32 -0.33 -2.73
N CYS A 73 16.43 -0.87 -1.88
CA CYS A 73 16.79 -1.80 -0.80
C CYS A 73 16.68 -3.29 -1.22
N GLY A 74 16.41 -3.57 -2.50
CA GLY A 74 16.29 -4.95 -3.01
C GLY A 74 14.94 -5.61 -2.79
N PHE A 75 13.90 -4.85 -2.42
CA PHE A 75 12.54 -5.35 -2.23
C PHE A 75 11.62 -4.96 -3.38
N ASN A 76 10.67 -5.84 -3.68
CA ASN A 76 9.45 -5.48 -4.38
C ASN A 76 8.54 -4.64 -3.47
N PHE A 77 7.54 -4.00 -4.07
CA PHE A 77 6.60 -3.14 -3.35
C PHE A 77 5.17 -3.40 -3.83
N ARG A 78 4.24 -3.54 -2.90
CA ARG A 78 2.82 -3.76 -3.17
C ARG A 78 1.94 -2.88 -2.31
N VAL A 79 0.83 -2.43 -2.88
CA VAL A 79 -0.17 -1.61 -2.20
C VAL A 79 -1.42 -2.44 -1.95
N GLY A 80 -1.85 -2.53 -0.70
CA GLY A 80 -3.14 -3.12 -0.33
C GLY A 80 -4.22 -2.04 -0.22
N VAL A 81 -5.36 -2.22 -0.87
CA VAL A 81 -6.53 -1.33 -0.77
C VAL A 81 -7.78 -2.10 -0.37
N ARG A 82 -8.80 -1.39 0.13
CA ARG A 82 -10.08 -2.02 0.57
C ARG A 82 -11.16 -2.10 -0.50
N SER A 83 -10.93 -1.50 -1.66
CA SER A 83 -11.95 -1.42 -2.71
C SER A 83 -11.36 -1.53 -4.10
N ALA A 84 -12.12 -2.17 -4.99
CA ALA A 84 -11.78 -2.30 -6.39
C ALA A 84 -11.71 -0.94 -7.09
N ALA A 85 -12.53 0.06 -6.69
CA ALA A 85 -12.47 1.38 -7.31
C ALA A 85 -11.19 2.14 -6.92
N HIS A 86 -10.69 1.95 -5.70
CA HIS A 86 -9.40 2.53 -5.30
C HIS A 86 -8.24 1.89 -6.04
N MET A 87 -8.26 0.56 -6.19
CA MET A 87 -7.29 -0.18 -6.99
C MET A 87 -7.26 0.36 -8.42
N ALA A 88 -8.41 0.38 -9.09
CA ALA A 88 -8.53 0.85 -10.46
C ALA A 88 -8.04 2.30 -10.64
N ALA A 89 -8.37 3.19 -9.70
CA ALA A 89 -7.95 4.59 -9.76
C ALA A 89 -6.43 4.77 -9.58
N LEU A 90 -5.79 3.96 -8.71
CA LEU A 90 -4.34 3.97 -8.56
C LEU A 90 -3.65 3.38 -9.80
N GLU A 91 -4.16 2.28 -10.34
CA GLU A 91 -3.62 1.65 -11.56
C GLU A 91 -3.76 2.55 -12.79
N GLU A 92 -4.85 3.31 -12.91
CA GLU A 92 -5.04 4.28 -13.99
C GLU A 92 -4.01 5.42 -13.93
N LEU A 93 -3.78 5.98 -12.74
CA LEU A 93 -2.88 7.12 -12.56
C LEU A 93 -1.40 6.72 -12.48
N GLU A 94 -1.12 5.51 -12.02
CA GLU A 94 0.22 4.95 -11.94
C GLU A 94 0.22 3.44 -12.24
N PRO A 95 0.28 3.07 -13.53
CA PRO A 95 0.23 1.67 -13.97
C PRO A 95 1.43 0.81 -13.52
N THR A 96 2.48 1.43 -12.98
CA THR A 96 3.67 0.70 -12.50
C THR A 96 3.60 0.35 -11.00
N LEU A 97 2.48 0.64 -10.32
CA LEU A 97 2.20 0.12 -8.98
C LEU A 97 1.58 -1.29 -9.08
N ASP A 98 2.00 -2.17 -8.17
CA ASP A 98 1.36 -3.46 -7.91
C ASP A 98 0.32 -3.23 -6.82
N VAL A 99 -0.96 -3.20 -7.18
CA VAL A 99 -2.08 -2.88 -6.28
C VAL A 99 -3.01 -4.08 -6.17
N VAL A 100 -3.40 -4.43 -4.95
CA VAL A 100 -4.32 -5.54 -4.69
C VAL A 100 -5.46 -5.11 -3.77
N VAL A 101 -6.67 -5.61 -4.02
CA VAL A 101 -7.76 -5.55 -3.04
C VAL A 101 -7.49 -6.59 -1.96
N MET A 102 -7.50 -6.15 -0.71
CA MET A 102 -7.38 -7.02 0.45
C MET A 102 -8.76 -7.59 0.79
N ASP A 103 -8.96 -8.91 0.72
CA ASP A 103 -10.23 -9.56 1.11
C ASP A 103 -10.32 -9.86 2.62
N TRP A 104 -9.23 -9.58 3.36
CA TRP A 104 -9.14 -9.70 4.82
C TRP A 104 -9.34 -8.36 5.57
N CYS A 105 -9.63 -7.29 4.82
CA CYS A 105 -9.85 -5.91 5.25
C CYS A 105 -11.04 -5.32 4.44
#